data_AF-A0A3B8PZ88-F1
#
_entry.id   AF-A0A3B8PZ88-F1
#
_cell.length_a   1.000
_cell.length_b   1.000
_cell.length_c   1.000
_cell.angle_alpha   90.00
_cell.angle_beta   90.00
_cell.angle_gamma   90.00
#
_symmetry.space_group_name_H-M   'P 1'
#
loop_
_entity.id
_entity.type
_entity.pdbx_description
1 polymer ?
#
loop_
_entity_poly.entity_id
_entity_poly.type
_entity_poly.pdbx_seq_one_letter_code
_entity_poly.pdbx_strand_id
1 'polypeptide(L)' 'VEGYHIVFGGGYGSNQAVARQVFTGIPFSEIPVLLERVLKVYLARRSPGESFAEFTRRHEVKELQELFSE' A
#
# COMPACT_ATOMS: atom_id res chain seq x y z
N VAL A 1 5.57 19.07 -12.04
CA VAL A 1 4.39 18.68 -11.23
C VAL A 1 4.92 18.12 -9.92
N GLU A 2 4.31 18.51 -8.80
CA GLU A 2 4.64 17.92 -7.50
C GLU A 2 4.24 16.44 -7.49
N GLY A 3 5.13 15.60 -6.94
CA GLY A 3 4.93 14.15 -6.87
C GLY A 3 4.80 13.68 -5.44
N TYR A 4 3.88 12.75 -5.20
CA TYR A 4 3.59 12.20 -3.88
C TYR A 4 4.29 10.85 -3.72
N HIS A 5 4.85 10.61 -2.53
CA HIS A 5 5.36 9.31 -2.13
C HIS A 5 4.25 8.54 -1.41
N ILE A 6 4.05 7.28 -1.80
CA ILE A 6 3.05 6.41 -1.20
C ILE A 6 3.77 5.40 -0.32
N VAL A 7 3.41 5.40 0.98
CA VAL A 7 4.02 4.54 1.99
C VAL A 7 2.95 3.62 2.60
N PHE A 8 3.29 2.36 2.84
CA PHE A 8 2.37 1.37 3.41
C PHE A 8 2.96 0.64 4.62
N GLY A 9 2.08 0.03 5.43
CA GLY A 9 2.47 -0.78 6.59
C GLY A 9 2.81 0.00 7.85
N GLY A 10 2.60 1.32 7.89
CA GLY A 10 2.75 2.11 9.11
C GLY A 10 1.75 1.72 10.20
N GLY A 11 2.00 2.10 11.45
CA GLY A 11 1.04 1.88 12.54
C GLY A 11 1.43 2.60 13.83
N TYR A 12 0.52 2.61 14.80
CA TYR A 12 0.68 3.27 16.10
C TYR A 12 0.23 2.36 17.25
N GLY A 13 0.58 2.73 18.48
CA GLY A 13 0.16 2.00 19.68
C GLY A 13 0.66 0.56 19.70
N SER A 14 -0.21 -0.39 20.00
CA SER A 14 0.12 -1.82 20.02
C SER A 14 0.54 -2.39 18.66
N ASN A 15 0.32 -1.66 17.56
CA ASN A 15 0.65 -2.09 16.20
C ASN A 15 1.70 -1.17 15.53
N GLN A 16 2.58 -0.57 16.34
CA GLN A 16 3.60 0.39 15.91
C GLN A 16 4.52 -0.20 14.83
N ALA A 17 4.65 0.52 13.71
CA ALA A 17 5.60 0.19 12.67
C ALA A 17 5.92 1.41 11.81
N VAL A 18 7.13 1.43 11.24
CA VAL A 18 7.51 2.42 10.24
C VAL A 18 7.00 1.98 8.88
N ALA A 19 6.28 2.86 8.19
CA ALA A 19 5.79 2.59 6.85
C ALA A 19 6.96 2.50 5.86
N ARG A 20 6.83 1.63 4.85
CA ARG A 20 7.79 1.51 3.75
C ARG A 20 7.28 2.23 2.53
N GLN A 21 8.15 2.97 1.85
CA GLN A 21 7.83 3.63 0.58
C GLN A 21 7.69 2.59 -0.53
N VAL A 22 6.53 2.59 -1.19
CA VAL A 22 6.18 1.66 -2.26
C VAL A 22 6.17 2.38 -3.61
N PHE A 23 5.61 3.58 -3.68
CA PHE A 23 5.59 4.39 -4.90
C PHE A 23 6.20 5.77 -4.67
N THR A 24 6.78 6.34 -5.72
CA THR A 24 7.58 7.56 -5.66
C THR A 24 7.16 8.49 -6.78
N GLY A 25 6.88 9.76 -6.45
CA GLY A 25 6.68 10.80 -7.45
C GLY A 25 5.34 10.70 -8.20
N ILE A 26 4.30 10.14 -7.58
CA ILE A 26 2.99 9.95 -8.21
C ILE A 26 2.26 11.30 -8.30
N PRO A 27 1.78 11.72 -9.49
CA PRO A 27 0.94 12.92 -9.62
C PRO A 27 -0.34 12.79 -8.80
N PHE A 28 -0.80 13.87 -8.17
CA PHE A 28 -2.02 13.85 -7.36
C PHE A 28 -3.24 13.28 -8.12
N SER A 29 -3.36 13.61 -9.41
CA SER A 29 -4.44 13.13 -10.28
C SER A 29 -4.47 11.62 -10.48
N GLU A 30 -3.35 10.92 -10.28
CA GLU A 30 -3.24 9.47 -10.45
C GLU A 30 -3.48 8.69 -9.15
N ILE A 31 -3.36 9.37 -8.00
CA ILE A 31 -3.52 8.75 -6.67
C ILE A 31 -4.90 8.05 -6.52
N PRO A 32 -6.05 8.65 -6.92
CA PRO A 32 -7.34 7.97 -6.76
C PRO A 32 -7.40 6.61 -7.47
N VAL A 33 -6.89 6.55 -8.71
CA VAL A 33 -6.88 5.31 -9.52
C VAL A 33 -5.92 4.28 -8.91
N LEU A 34 -4.75 4.71 -8.44
CA LEU A 34 -3.80 3.86 -7.73
C LEU A 34 -4.42 3.28 -6.46
N LEU A 35 -5.05 4.11 -5.62
CA LEU A 35 -5.67 3.67 -4.37
C LEU A 35 -6.83 2.70 -4.59
N GLU A 36 -7.67 2.94 -5.60
CA GLU A 36 -8.77 2.03 -5.93
C GLU A 36 -8.25 0.62 -6.25
N ARG A 37 -7.20 0.54 -7.07
CA ARG A 37 -6.55 -0.73 -7.44
C ARG A 37 -5.91 -1.41 -6.23
N VAL A 38 -5.15 -0.66 -5.42
CA VAL A 38 -4.55 -1.15 -4.17
C VAL A 38 -5.62 -1.78 -3.26
N LEU A 39 -6.75 -1.09 -3.06
CA LEU A 39 -7.83 -1.57 -2.21
C LEU A 39 -8.54 -2.79 -2.81
N LYS A 40 -8.77 -2.83 -4.12
CA LYS A 40 -9.34 -3.99 -4.81
C LYS A 40 -8.45 -5.24 -4.63
N VAL A 41 -7.14 -5.11 -4.83
CA VAL A 41 -6.20 -6.21 -4.68
C VAL A 41 -6.13 -6.68 -3.22
N TYR A 42 -6.07 -5.76 -2.26
CA TYR A 42 -6.13 -6.11 -0.84
C TYR A 42 -7.41 -6.88 -0.50
N LEU A 43 -8.58 -6.38 -0.88
CA LEU A 43 -9.86 -7.04 -0.57
C LEU A 43 -9.98 -8.42 -1.21
N ALA A 44 -9.39 -8.62 -2.40
CA ALA A 44 -9.42 -9.89 -3.11
C ALA A 44 -8.43 -10.93 -2.56
N ARG A 45 -7.26 -10.49 -2.07
CA ARG A 45 -6.15 -11.39 -1.68
C ARG A 45 -5.92 -11.50 -0.17
N ARG A 46 -6.64 -10.73 0.66
CA ARG A 46 -6.49 -10.77 2.12
C ARG A 46 -6.99 -12.08 2.72
N SER A 47 -6.37 -12.50 3.82
CA SER A 47 -6.92 -13.54 4.68
C SER A 47 -8.13 -13.01 5.49
N PRO A 48 -9.05 -13.88 5.92
CA PRO A 48 -10.15 -13.47 6.80
C PRO A 48 -9.64 -12.77 8.06
N GLY A 49 -10.13 -11.55 8.33
CA GLY A 49 -9.72 -10.74 9.48
C GLY A 49 -8.39 -9.98 9.33
N GLU A 50 -7.65 -10.19 8.24
CA GLU A 50 -6.37 -9.49 8.00
C GLU A 50 -6.61 -8.01 7.67
N SER A 51 -5.97 -7.12 8.43
CA SER A 51 -5.97 -5.68 8.16
C SER A 51 -5.07 -5.32 6.97
N PHE A 52 -5.26 -4.12 6.40
CA PHE A 52 -4.40 -3.64 5.31
C PHE A 52 -2.94 -3.49 5.74
N ALA A 53 -2.70 -3.11 7.00
CA ALA A 53 -1.34 -2.99 7.53
C ALA A 53 -0.65 -4.37 7.61
N GLU A 54 -1.34 -5.39 8.10
CA GLU A 54 -0.82 -6.77 8.14
C GLU A 54 -0.57 -7.31 6.73
N PHE A 55 -1.55 -7.14 5.83
CA PHE A 55 -1.41 -7.52 4.42
C PHE A 55 -0.19 -6.87 3.78
N THR A 56 0.02 -5.58 3.96
CA THR A 56 1.17 -4.88 3.34
C THR A 56 2.49 -5.19 4.04
N ARG A 57 2.50 -5.56 5.32
CA ARG A 57 3.72 -5.92 6.06
C ARG A 57 4.26 -7.31 5.69
N ARG A 58 3.39 -8.26 5.28
CA ARG A 58 3.83 -9.63 4.94
C ARG A 58 4.40 -9.80 3.52
N HIS A 59 4.48 -8.73 2.73
CA HIS A 59 5.08 -8.73 1.40
C HIS A 59 6.32 -7.83 1.38
N GLU A 60 7.26 -8.10 0.51
CA GLU A 60 8.35 -7.18 0.20
C GLU A 60 7.85 -5.98 -0.62
N VAL A 61 8.60 -4.87 -0.57
CA VAL A 61 8.22 -3.64 -1.30
C VAL A 61 8.04 -3.90 -2.80
N LYS A 62 8.94 -4.70 -3.40
CA LYS A 62 8.86 -5.07 -4.81
C LYS A 62 7.60 -5.88 -5.14
N GLU A 63 7.22 -6.82 -4.27
CA GLU A 63 6.00 -7.60 -4.44
C GLU A 63 4.75 -6.71 -4.36
N LEU A 64 4.73 -5.73 -3.45
CA LEU A 64 3.64 -4.75 -3.39
C LEU A 64 3.56 -3.89 -4.66
N GLN A 65 4.70 -3.48 -5.21
CA GLN A 65 4.74 -2.74 -6.47
C GLN A 65 4.15 -3.58 -7.61
N GLU A 66 4.53 -4.85 -7.73
CA GLU A 66 4.01 -5.77 -8.73
C GLU A 66 2.50 -5.98 -8.55
N LEU A 67 2.07 -6.34 -7.33
CA LEU A 67 0.66 -6.56 -6.97
C LEU A 67 -0.26 -5.39 -7.28
N PHE A 68 0.24 -4.16 -7.15
CA PHE A 68 -0.54 -2.93 -7.31
C PHE A 68 -0.25 -2.20 -8.62
N SER A 69 0.56 -2.76 -9.51
CA SER A 69 0.78 -2.20 -10.87
C SER A 69 -0.03 -2.94 -11.94
N GLU A 70 -0.61 -4.10 -11.61
CA GLU A 70 -1.51 -4.90 -12.45
C GLU A 70 -2.87 -4.23 -12.72
#